data_AF-A0A4Q0MKX5-F1
#
_entry.id   AF-A0A4Q0MKX5-F1
#
_cell.length_a   1.000
_cell.length_b   1.000
_cell.length_c   1.000
_cell.angle_alpha   90.00
_cell.angle_beta   90.00
_cell.angle_gamma   90.00
#
_symmetry.space_group_name_H-M   'P 1'
#
loop_
_entity.id
_entity.type
_entity.pdbx_description
1 polymer ?
#
loop_
_entity_poly.entity_id
_entity_poly.type
_entity_poly.pdbx_seq_one_letter_code
_entity_poly.pdbx_strand_id
1 'polypeptide(L)'
;MALRPGNLAVNQTDYTDYVDSMAAAMDEELNALLLLDDMPALNMDSSDRDVRARRRLFVAIARGVVRHLKDREDAFRITLPLTGSPVVTPDIEV
;
A
#
# COMPACT_ATOMS: atom_id res chain seq x y z
N MET A 1 27.62 -33.31 6.00
CA MET A 1 26.52 -32.50 6.59
C MET A 1 25.71 -31.96 5.43
N ALA A 2 24.57 -32.57 5.10
CA ALA A 2 23.81 -32.27 3.89
C ALA A 2 22.68 -31.28 4.18
N LEU A 3 22.69 -30.15 3.47
CA LEU A 3 21.62 -29.14 3.47
C LEU A 3 20.37 -29.78 2.84
N ARG A 4 19.22 -29.76 3.54
CA ARG A 4 17.95 -30.27 3.00
C ARG A 4 17.35 -29.24 2.02
N PRO A 5 17.11 -29.58 0.76
CA PRO A 5 16.44 -28.70 -0.20
C PRO A 5 14.94 -28.77 0.08
N GLY A 6 14.43 -27.88 0.92
CA GLY A 6 13.00 -27.90 1.26
C GLY A 6 12.47 -26.70 2.03
N ASN A 7 13.29 -25.68 2.31
CA ASN A 7 12.83 -24.50 3.06
C ASN A 7 13.25 -23.16 2.43
N LEU A 8 13.58 -23.18 1.14
CA LEU A 8 13.57 -21.97 0.33
C LEU A 8 12.15 -21.79 -0.22
N ALA A 9 11.17 -21.63 0.67
CA ALA A 9 9.97 -20.93 0.26
C ALA A 9 10.45 -19.51 -0.05
N VAL A 10 10.81 -19.29 -1.31
CA VAL A 10 10.79 -17.95 -1.89
C VAL A 10 9.35 -17.53 -1.62
N ASN A 11 9.14 -16.71 -0.58
CA ASN A 11 7.95 -15.87 -0.54
C ASN A 11 8.08 -15.03 -1.79
N GLN A 12 7.59 -15.58 -2.91
CA GLN A 12 7.24 -14.84 -4.10
C GLN A 12 6.18 -13.91 -3.57
N THR A 13 6.63 -12.73 -3.14
CA THR A 13 5.73 -11.63 -2.90
C THR A 13 5.15 -11.38 -4.27
N ASP A 14 3.90 -11.79 -4.45
CA ASP A 14 3.18 -11.44 -5.64
C ASP A 14 3.07 -9.91 -5.65
N TYR A 15 3.58 -9.30 -6.71
CA TYR A 15 3.59 -7.85 -6.90
C TYR A 15 2.63 -7.45 -8.03
N THR A 16 1.80 -8.37 -8.54
CA THR A 16 0.74 -8.02 -9.50
C THR A 16 -0.13 -6.89 -8.96
N ASP A 17 -0.41 -6.93 -7.66
CA ASP A 17 -1.27 -5.97 -6.96
C ASP A 17 -0.54 -4.67 -6.61
N TYR A 18 0.69 -4.46 -7.09
CA TYR A 18 1.42 -3.23 -6.87
C TYR A 18 1.03 -2.13 -7.86
N VAL A 19 0.81 -2.49 -9.13
CA VAL A 19 0.42 -1.54 -10.18
C VAL A 19 -0.98 -1.00 -9.87
N ASP A 20 -1.18 0.32 -10.01
CA ASP A 20 -2.41 1.03 -9.65
C ASP A 20 -2.85 0.90 -8.17
N SER A 21 -1.94 0.46 -7.30
CA SER A 21 -2.21 0.35 -5.87
C SER A 21 -1.89 1.63 -5.11
N MET A 22 -2.49 1.77 -3.93
CA MET A 22 -2.12 2.81 -2.97
C MET A 22 -0.61 2.78 -2.64
N ALA A 23 0.02 1.60 -2.68
CA ALA A 23 1.45 1.47 -2.43
C ALA A 23 2.32 2.05 -3.57
N ALA A 24 1.85 1.96 -4.83
CA ALA A 24 2.51 2.62 -5.95
C ALA A 24 2.37 4.15 -5.86
N ALA A 25 1.18 4.64 -5.52
CA ALA A 25 0.95 6.07 -5.29
C ALA A 25 1.86 6.62 -4.17
N MET A 26 2.07 5.86 -3.09
CA MET A 26 3.02 6.25 -2.03
C MET A 26 4.48 6.33 -2.53
N ASP A 27 4.89 5.45 -3.43
CA ASP A 27 6.24 5.44 -4.01
C ASP A 27 6.45 6.64 -4.95
N GLU A 28 5.41 7.03 -5.70
CA GLU A 28 5.39 8.23 -6.55
C GLU A 28 5.47 9.52 -5.72
N GLU A 29 4.66 9.62 -4.66
CA GLU A 29 4.67 10.77 -3.75
C GLU A 29 6.02 10.93 -3.04
N LEU A 30 6.62 9.83 -2.55
CA LEU A 30 7.94 9.89 -1.95
C LEU A 30 9.00 10.37 -2.95
N ASN A 31 8.93 9.91 -4.20
CA ASN A 31 9.83 10.38 -5.24
C ASN A 31 9.65 11.88 -5.52
N ALA A 32 8.41 12.37 -5.57
CA ALA A 32 8.10 13.78 -5.77
C ALA A 32 8.66 14.66 -4.63
N LEU A 33 8.54 14.21 -3.38
CA LEU A 33 9.11 14.90 -2.22
C LEU A 33 10.63 15.00 -2.29
N LEU A 34 11.32 13.91 -2.63
CA LEU A 34 12.78 13.94 -2.77
C LEU A 34 13.23 14.92 -3.86
N LEU A 35 12.54 14.93 -5.00
CA LEU A 35 12.84 15.86 -6.09
C LEU A 35 12.56 17.32 -5.69
N LEU A 36 11.52 17.57 -4.89
CA LEU A 36 11.22 18.89 -4.36
C LEU A 36 12.32 19.41 -3.42
N ASP A 37 12.95 18.50 -2.67
CA ASP A 37 14.05 18.81 -1.75
C ASP A 37 15.44 18.81 -2.44
N ASP A 38 15.50 18.88 -3.77
CA ASP A 38 16.72 18.80 -4.59
C ASP A 38 17.56 17.52 -4.32
N MET A 39 16.91 16.45 -3.85
CA MET A 39 17.52 15.15 -3.62
C MET A 39 17.44 14.25 -4.86
N PRO A 40 18.32 13.23 -4.97
CA PRO A 40 18.23 12.25 -6.04
C PRO A 40 16.88 11.53 -6.06
N ALA A 41 16.38 11.24 -7.27
CA ALA A 41 15.20 10.42 -7.48
C ALA A 41 15.35 9.02 -6.87
N LEU A 42 14.23 8.40 -6.51
CA LEU A 42 14.22 7.02 -6.03
C LEU A 42 14.70 6.05 -7.11
N ASN A 43 15.47 5.05 -6.67
CA ASN A 43 15.71 3.87 -7.50
C ASN A 43 14.39 3.12 -7.72
N MET A 44 14.10 2.81 -8.99
CA MET A 44 12.91 2.06 -9.42
C MET A 44 13.24 0.66 -9.98
N ASP A 45 14.51 0.25 -9.96
CA ASP A 45 14.93 -1.08 -10.37
C ASP A 45 14.33 -2.15 -9.44
N SER A 46 13.43 -2.96 -10.00
CA SER A 46 12.74 -4.04 -9.27
C SER A 46 13.66 -5.20 -8.87
N SER A 47 14.85 -5.29 -9.48
CA SER A 47 15.88 -6.26 -9.12
C SER A 47 16.67 -5.83 -7.87
N ASP A 48 16.56 -4.58 -7.46
CA ASP A 48 17.14 -4.07 -6.22
C ASP A 48 16.36 -4.59 -4.98
N ARG A 49 17.12 -5.05 -3.97
CA ARG A 49 16.57 -5.54 -2.70
C ARG A 49 15.86 -4.44 -1.93
N ASP A 50 16.38 -3.23 -1.92
CA ASP A 50 15.86 -2.11 -1.14
C ASP A 50 14.56 -1.58 -1.76
N VAL A 51 14.48 -1.57 -3.10
CA VAL A 51 13.23 -1.27 -3.83
C VAL A 51 12.14 -2.29 -3.47
N ARG A 52 12.46 -3.60 -3.49
CA ARG A 52 11.50 -4.62 -3.07
C ARG A 52 11.07 -4.51 -1.61
N ALA A 53 11.99 -4.13 -0.72
CA ALA A 53 11.71 -3.93 0.70
C ALA A 53 10.78 -2.72 0.91
N ARG A 54 11.05 -1.60 0.24
CA ARG A 54 10.21 -0.40 0.28
C ARG A 54 8.80 -0.67 -0.25
N ARG A 55 8.66 -1.33 -1.40
CA ARG A 55 7.35 -1.73 -1.94
C ARG A 55 6.56 -2.60 -0.95
N ARG A 56 7.22 -3.57 -0.29
CA ARG A 56 6.59 -4.39 0.76
C ARG A 56 6.13 -3.57 1.96
N LEU A 57 6.93 -2.59 2.38
CA LEU A 57 6.57 -1.67 3.45
C LEU A 57 5.31 -0.87 3.08
N PHE A 58 5.26 -0.28 1.88
CA PHE A 58 4.10 0.49 1.43
C PHE A 58 2.85 -0.38 1.24
N VAL A 59 2.98 -1.60 0.74
CA VAL A 59 1.87 -2.57 0.72
C VAL A 59 1.37 -2.87 2.14
N ALA A 60 2.26 -3.04 3.12
CA ALA A 60 1.85 -3.28 4.51
C ALA A 60 1.12 -2.08 5.11
N ILE A 61 1.59 -0.85 4.83
CA ILE A 61 0.93 0.39 5.26
C ILE A 61 -0.45 0.50 4.62
N ALA A 62 -0.55 0.36 3.30
CA ALA A 62 -1.82 0.43 2.56
C ALA A 62 -2.85 -0.56 3.12
N ARG A 63 -2.47 -1.83 3.32
CA ARG A 63 -3.33 -2.85 3.92
C ARG A 63 -3.74 -2.50 5.36
N GLY A 64 -2.82 -1.96 6.14
CA GLY A 64 -3.09 -1.49 7.50
C GLY A 64 -4.09 -0.33 7.53
N VAL A 65 -3.97 0.62 6.61
CA VAL A 65 -4.89 1.75 6.45
C VAL A 65 -6.27 1.24 6.08
N VAL A 66 -6.41 0.44 5.02
CA VAL A 66 -7.71 -0.10 4.57
C VAL A 66 -8.40 -0.87 5.70
N ARG A 67 -7.67 -1.73 6.41
CA ARG A 67 -8.20 -2.45 7.57
C ARG A 67 -8.64 -1.50 8.69
N HIS A 68 -7.84 -0.50 9.00
CA HIS A 68 -8.18 0.48 10.02
C HIS A 68 -9.45 1.27 9.68
N LEU A 69 -9.62 1.65 8.42
CA LEU A 69 -10.80 2.34 7.91
C LEU A 69 -12.04 1.44 8.02
N LYS A 70 -11.93 0.17 7.60
CA LYS A 70 -13.00 -0.83 7.72
C LYS A 70 -13.41 -1.10 9.17
N ASP A 71 -12.45 -1.18 10.09
CA ASP A 71 -12.75 -1.38 11.52
C ASP A 71 -13.37 -0.13 12.17
N ARG A 72 -13.32 1.04 11.51
CA ARG A 72 -13.77 2.35 12.02
C ARG A 72 -14.59 3.13 11.00
N GLU A 73 -15.49 2.46 10.31
CA GLU A 73 -16.33 3.06 9.26
C GLU A 73 -17.09 4.30 9.73
N ASP A 74 -17.49 4.35 11.01
CA ASP A 74 -18.18 5.50 11.61
C ASP A 74 -17.37 6.81 11.52
N ALA A 75 -16.03 6.74 11.49
CA ALA A 75 -15.17 7.92 11.40
C ALA A 75 -15.20 8.58 10.02
N PHE A 76 -15.65 7.88 8.98
CA PHE A 76 -15.68 8.35 7.59
C PHE A 76 -17.10 8.41 7.01
N ARG A 77 -18.11 8.26 7.86
CA ARG A 77 -19.52 8.33 7.47
C ARG A 77 -19.88 9.74 6.99
N ILE A 78 -20.21 9.89 5.71
CA ILE A 78 -20.68 11.16 5.15
C ILE A 78 -22.16 11.30 5.48
N THR A 79 -22.48 12.26 6.35
CA THR A 79 -23.87 12.61 6.66
C THR A 79 -24.28 13.79 5.80
N LEU A 80 -25.23 13.59 4.88
CA LEU A 80 -25.77 14.67 4.07
C LEU A 80 -26.75 15.50 4.92
N PRO A 81 -26.67 16.84 4.91
CA PRO A 81 -27.43 17.71 5.82
C PRO A 81 -28.93 17.84 5.48
N LEU A 82 -29.47 16.99 4.60
CA LEU A 82 -30.88 17.01 4.24
C LEU A 82 -31.65 16.07 5.16
N THR A 83 -32.72 16.58 5.76
CA THR A 83 -33.66 15.79 6.57
C THR A 83 -34.22 14.64 5.73
N GLY A 84 -33.88 13.41 6.11
CA GLY A 84 -34.31 12.19 5.40
C GLY A 84 -33.32 11.66 4.36
N SER A 85 -32.11 12.24 4.20
CA SER A 85 -31.10 11.66 3.32
C SER A 85 -30.57 10.32 3.85
N PRO A 86 -30.34 9.34 2.97
CA PRO A 86 -29.74 8.08 3.35
C PRO A 86 -28.30 8.32 3.81
N VAL A 87 -27.91 7.63 4.89
CA VAL A 87 -26.51 7.51 5.29
C VAL A 87 -25.80 6.67 4.23
N VAL A 88 -24.87 7.27 3.50
CA VAL A 88 -24.04 6.55 2.53
C VAL A 88 -22.82 6.02 3.28
N THR A 89 -22.76 4.71 3.47
CA THR A 89 -21.54 4.03 3.94
C THR A 89 -20.91 3.39 2.71
N PRO A 90 -19.71 3.81 2.29
CA PRO A 90 -19.04 3.20 1.14
C PRO A 90 -18.68 1.76 1.50
N ASP A 91 -18.97 0.82 0.60
CA ASP A 91 -18.47 -0.54 0.71
C ASP A 91 -16.98 -0.55 0.31
N ILE A 92 -16.14 -1.11 1.17
CA ILE A 92 -14.71 -1.22 0.95
C ILE A 92 -14.39 -2.71 0.76
N GLU A 93 -14.33 -3.13 -0.50
CA GLU A 93 -13.82 -4.45 -0.89
C GLU A 93 -12.30 -4.51 -0.65
N VAL A 94 -11.83 -5.60 -0.02
CA VAL A 94 -10.42 -5.83 0.35
C VAL A 94 -9.92 -7.11 -0.29
#